data_AF-A0A9P5KWF0-F1
#
_entry.id   AF-A0A9P5KWF0-F1
#
_cell.length_a   1.000
_cell.length_b   1.000
_cell.length_c   1.000
_cell.angle_alpha   90.00
_cell.angle_beta   90.00
_cell.angle_gamma   90.00
#
_symmetry.space_group_name_H-M   'P 1'
#
loop_
_entity.id
_entity.type
_entity.pdbx_description
1 polymer ?
#
loop_
_entity_poly.entity_id
_entity_poly.type
_entity_poly.pdbx_seq_one_letter_code
_entity_poly.pdbx_strand_id
1 'polypeptide(L)'
;MVNSVVGGQILSVVSGGYLSVIVGIIIVAVSSWIMALFGMKIFQLYERVAWLPQLLVICVMVGSAGPKFDFNIHTPMSTEHLIAKIITFLSLALSIPLAWAPLAADYYVYIPPQMKSYRIFLVTVFAATCAMSIVLLMGVGLGTVIASSTHLAAKYGSSPGGVLMTAYDGLGGFGKFCAVINVLALVANNTPGAYSMGMNFQMIGGVFGKVPQPIFTTLATVIYAACAMGGRDRLYEIFKSFLPLIGYWVMMFVVIVFEEHVVFRRRRGYDWSQWNCRDKLPLGIAAGVAFLIGWAGAIVGMSQSYYIGPIAKMAGEADLGLWLGAGFTAMFFPPLRVLELRFIRR
;
A
#
# COMPACT_ATOMS: atom_id res chain seq x y z
N MET A 1 -7.23 -5.02 -5.91
CA MET A 1 -8.11 -5.96 -5.18
C MET A 1 -8.78 -5.34 -3.96
N VAL A 2 -8.05 -4.95 -2.89
CA VAL A 2 -8.67 -4.37 -1.66
C VAL A 2 -9.59 -3.19 -1.99
N ASN A 3 -9.08 -2.23 -2.78
CA ASN A 3 -9.85 -1.06 -3.23
C ASN A 3 -11.16 -1.43 -3.94
N SER A 4 -11.15 -2.49 -4.75
CA SER A 4 -12.34 -2.97 -5.46
C SER A 4 -13.38 -3.56 -4.51
N VAL A 5 -12.95 -4.31 -3.49
CA VAL A 5 -13.84 -4.85 -2.46
C VAL A 5 -14.45 -3.72 -1.62
N VAL A 6 -13.62 -2.79 -1.14
CA VAL A 6 -14.09 -1.64 -0.34
C VAL A 6 -15.02 -0.75 -1.16
N GLY A 7 -14.70 -0.48 -2.42
CA GLY A 7 -15.57 0.29 -3.30
C GLY A 7 -16.89 -0.43 -3.57
N GLY A 8 -16.86 -1.75 -3.75
CA GLY A 8 -18.08 -2.56 -3.88
C GLY A 8 -18.95 -2.56 -2.63
N GLN A 9 -18.34 -2.60 -1.44
CA GLN A 9 -19.04 -2.47 -0.16
C GLN A 9 -19.71 -1.10 -0.04
N ILE A 10 -18.99 -0.01 -0.34
CA ILE A 10 -19.54 1.36 -0.30
C ILE A 10 -20.73 1.49 -1.27
N LEU A 11 -20.58 1.06 -2.53
CA LEU A 11 -21.64 1.14 -3.53
C LEU A 11 -22.88 0.32 -3.12
N SER A 12 -22.68 -0.86 -2.53
CA SER A 12 -23.77 -1.70 -2.03
C SER A 12 -24.55 -0.99 -0.93
N VAL A 13 -23.86 -0.40 0.04
CA VAL A 13 -24.48 0.36 1.14
C VAL A 13 -25.19 1.62 0.64
N VAL A 14 -24.57 2.38 -0.28
CA VAL A 14 -25.16 3.59 -0.88
C VAL A 14 -26.47 3.27 -1.62
N SER A 15 -26.50 2.13 -2.31
CA SER A 15 -27.68 1.64 -3.00
C SER A 15 -28.77 1.10 -2.07
N GLY A 16 -28.54 0.97 -0.76
CA GLY A 16 -29.49 0.34 0.15
C GLY A 16 -29.65 -1.17 -0.08
N GLY A 17 -28.65 -1.83 -0.66
CA GLY A 17 -28.64 -3.27 -0.92
C GLY A 17 -29.15 -3.71 -2.30
N TYR A 18 -29.67 -2.81 -3.15
CA TYR A 18 -30.08 -3.16 -4.52
C TYR A 18 -28.88 -3.58 -5.39
N LEU A 19 -27.69 -3.03 -5.13
CA LEU A 19 -26.47 -3.36 -5.83
C LEU A 19 -25.65 -4.33 -4.97
N SER A 20 -25.35 -5.52 -5.51
CA SER A 20 -24.52 -6.49 -4.80
C SER A 20 -23.05 -6.06 -4.76
N VAL A 21 -22.33 -6.45 -3.71
CA VAL A 21 -20.88 -6.15 -3.58
C VAL A 21 -20.08 -6.63 -4.80
N ILE A 22 -20.47 -7.74 -5.45
CA ILE A 22 -19.84 -8.24 -6.68
C ILE A 22 -19.99 -7.25 -7.83
N VAL A 23 -21.19 -6.74 -8.05
CA VAL A 23 -21.44 -5.74 -9.12
C VAL A 23 -20.61 -4.50 -8.85
N GLY A 24 -20.51 -4.07 -7.60
CA GLY A 24 -19.69 -2.93 -7.21
C GLY A 24 -18.18 -3.17 -7.44
N ILE A 25 -17.69 -4.38 -7.15
CA ILE A 25 -16.31 -4.78 -7.47
C ILE A 25 -16.05 -4.68 -8.97
N ILE A 26 -16.97 -5.17 -9.81
CA ILE A 26 -16.85 -5.12 -11.26
C ILE A 26 -16.82 -3.67 -11.76
N ILE A 27 -17.71 -2.81 -11.24
CA ILE A 27 -17.73 -1.38 -11.59
C ILE A 27 -16.37 -0.75 -11.30
N VAL A 28 -15.83 -0.92 -10.09
CA VAL A 28 -14.53 -0.34 -9.71
C VAL A 28 -13.40 -0.90 -10.57
N ALA A 29 -13.37 -2.22 -10.80
CA ALA A 29 -12.34 -2.85 -11.61
C ALA A 29 -12.36 -2.38 -13.07
N VAL A 30 -13.54 -2.30 -13.69
CA VAL A 30 -13.72 -1.84 -15.07
C VAL A 30 -13.37 -0.36 -15.20
N SER A 31 -13.81 0.49 -14.27
CA SER A 31 -13.45 1.91 -14.27
C SER A 31 -11.94 2.13 -14.14
N SER A 32 -11.27 1.42 -13.22
CA SER A 32 -9.80 1.48 -13.09
C SER A 32 -9.10 0.97 -14.34
N TRP A 33 -9.62 -0.10 -14.95
CA TRP A 33 -9.06 -0.66 -16.17
C TRP A 33 -9.14 0.31 -17.35
N ILE A 34 -10.31 0.93 -17.57
CA ILE A 34 -10.50 1.94 -18.61
C ILE A 34 -9.47 3.07 -18.42
N MET A 35 -9.31 3.58 -17.20
CA MET A 35 -8.30 4.61 -16.93
C MET A 35 -6.87 4.13 -17.18
N ALA A 36 -6.54 2.89 -16.80
CA ALA A 36 -5.21 2.32 -16.98
C ALA A 36 -4.88 2.07 -18.47
N LEU A 37 -5.87 1.80 -19.32
CA LEU A 37 -5.70 1.63 -20.77
C LEU A 37 -5.31 2.92 -21.48
N PHE A 38 -5.88 4.06 -21.07
CA PHE A 38 -5.65 5.36 -21.70
C PHE A 38 -4.27 5.98 -21.38
N GLY A 39 -3.48 5.33 -20.51
CA GLY A 39 -2.09 5.68 -20.24
C GLY A 39 -1.88 6.85 -19.28
N MET A 40 -0.63 7.02 -18.84
CA MET A 40 -0.27 7.93 -17.73
C MET A 40 -0.57 9.40 -17.96
N LYS A 41 -0.59 9.89 -19.21
CA LYS A 41 -0.88 11.30 -19.50
C LYS A 41 -2.31 11.70 -19.13
N ILE A 42 -3.28 10.85 -19.49
CA ILE A 42 -4.71 11.09 -19.18
C ILE A 42 -4.93 10.92 -17.69
N PHE A 43 -4.29 9.91 -17.08
CA PHE A 43 -4.34 9.71 -15.64
C PHE A 43 -3.80 10.93 -14.85
N GLN A 44 -2.66 11.49 -15.25
CA GLN A 44 -2.10 12.69 -14.61
C GLN A 44 -3.01 13.92 -14.72
N LEU A 45 -3.70 14.09 -15.85
CA LEU A 45 -4.68 15.17 -16.01
C LEU A 45 -5.87 14.99 -15.07
N TYR A 46 -6.38 13.76 -14.95
CA TYR A 46 -7.42 13.42 -14.00
C TYR A 46 -6.98 13.69 -12.56
N GLU A 47 -5.81 13.18 -12.15
CA GLU A 47 -5.28 13.37 -10.79
C GLU A 47 -5.10 14.84 -10.41
N ARG A 48 -4.73 15.68 -11.39
CA ARG A 48 -4.60 17.13 -11.18
C ARG A 48 -5.90 17.80 -10.72
N VAL A 49 -7.06 17.22 -11.05
CA VAL A 49 -8.38 17.74 -10.68
C VAL A 49 -9.03 16.91 -9.57
N ALA A 50 -8.80 15.59 -9.56
CA ALA A 50 -9.47 14.65 -8.67
C ALA A 50 -9.16 14.87 -7.18
N TRP A 51 -7.99 15.43 -6.83
CA TRP A 51 -7.61 15.66 -5.44
C TRP A 51 -8.55 16.64 -4.71
N LEU A 52 -9.12 17.64 -5.41
CA LEU A 52 -9.92 18.68 -4.77
C LEU A 52 -11.30 18.16 -4.32
N PRO A 53 -12.10 17.49 -5.17
CA PRO A 53 -13.32 16.83 -4.72
C PRO A 53 -13.09 15.83 -3.58
N GLN A 54 -11.98 15.08 -3.63
CA GLN A 54 -11.63 14.13 -2.57
C GLN A 54 -11.34 14.83 -1.25
N LEU A 55 -10.58 15.92 -1.28
CA LEU A 55 -10.28 16.71 -0.09
C LEU A 55 -11.56 17.30 0.52
N LEU A 56 -12.46 17.84 -0.30
CA LEU A 56 -13.74 18.37 0.17
C LEU A 56 -14.58 17.30 0.88
N VAL A 57 -14.61 16.09 0.33
CA VAL A 57 -15.32 14.96 0.92
C VAL A 57 -14.68 14.53 2.25
N ILE A 58 -13.35 14.51 2.36
CA ILE A 58 -12.66 14.28 3.64
C ILE A 58 -13.03 15.36 4.66
N CYS A 59 -13.10 16.63 4.28
CA CYS A 59 -13.55 17.71 5.17
C CYS A 59 -15.00 17.50 5.65
N VAL A 60 -15.89 17.05 4.76
CA VAL A 60 -17.27 16.68 5.13
C VAL A 60 -17.29 15.51 6.12
N MET A 61 -16.45 14.49 5.91
CA MET A 61 -16.31 13.38 6.87
C MET A 61 -15.84 13.87 8.24
N VAL A 62 -14.83 14.76 8.30
CA VAL A 62 -14.39 15.38 9.55
C VAL A 62 -15.54 16.14 10.21
N GLY A 63 -16.26 16.98 9.46
CA GLY A 63 -17.33 17.80 10.01
C GLY A 63 -18.51 17.00 10.53
N SER A 64 -18.87 15.89 9.87
CA SER A 64 -20.02 15.07 10.25
C SER A 64 -19.70 14.03 11.33
N ALA A 65 -18.53 13.38 11.24
CA ALA A 65 -18.13 12.31 12.14
C ALA A 65 -17.31 12.80 13.34
N GLY A 66 -16.55 13.88 13.19
CA GLY A 66 -15.65 14.42 14.20
C GLY A 66 -16.30 14.63 15.57
N PRO A 67 -17.49 15.25 15.67
CA PRO A 67 -18.20 15.41 16.95
C PRO A 67 -18.61 14.10 17.63
N LYS A 68 -18.62 12.99 16.89
CA LYS A 68 -18.98 11.65 17.39
C LYS A 68 -17.76 10.84 17.82
N PHE A 69 -16.53 11.34 17.56
CA PHE A 69 -15.31 10.62 17.93
C PHE A 69 -15.21 10.50 19.44
N ASP A 70 -15.04 9.27 19.91
CA ASP A 70 -14.82 9.00 21.32
C ASP A 70 -13.30 8.95 21.58
N PHE A 71 -12.83 9.91 22.39
CA PHE A 71 -11.42 10.01 22.80
C PHE A 71 -11.14 9.33 24.15
N ASN A 72 -12.18 8.92 24.87
CA ASN A 72 -12.06 8.33 26.21
C ASN A 72 -12.14 6.79 26.17
N ILE A 73 -12.38 6.21 24.99
CA ILE A 73 -12.42 4.77 24.84
C ILE A 73 -11.01 4.18 25.04
N HIS A 74 -10.88 3.36 26.07
CA HIS A 74 -9.64 2.69 26.40
C HIS A 74 -9.91 1.20 26.57
N THR A 75 -9.10 0.37 25.91
CA THR A 75 -9.11 -1.07 26.17
C THR A 75 -8.18 -1.34 27.36
N PRO A 76 -8.69 -1.85 28.50
CA PRO A 76 -7.86 -2.13 29.66
C PRO A 76 -6.81 -3.17 29.29
N MET A 77 -5.53 -2.82 29.43
CA MET A 77 -4.40 -3.62 29.01
C MET A 77 -3.17 -3.31 29.86
N SER A 78 -2.31 -4.29 30.08
CA SER A 78 -1.02 -4.07 30.76
C SER A 78 -0.12 -3.09 29.97
N THR A 79 0.75 -2.36 30.66
CA THR A 79 1.69 -1.42 30.04
C THR A 79 2.56 -2.06 28.95
N GLU A 80 3.00 -3.30 29.16
CA GLU A 80 3.82 -4.04 28.19
C GLU A 80 3.08 -4.28 26.87
N HIS A 81 1.87 -4.84 26.95
CA HIS A 81 1.04 -5.08 25.76
C HIS A 81 0.64 -3.77 25.07
N LEU A 82 0.44 -2.67 25.82
CA LEU A 82 0.19 -1.35 25.23
C LEU A 82 1.37 -0.91 24.36
N ILE A 83 2.60 -1.01 24.85
CA ILE A 83 3.81 -0.69 24.09
C ILE A 83 3.92 -1.58 22.85
N ALA A 84 3.65 -2.87 22.99
CA ALA A 84 3.64 -3.81 21.87
C ALA A 84 2.64 -3.43 20.76
N LYS A 85 1.43 -3.01 21.14
CA LYS A 85 0.41 -2.52 20.19
C LYS A 85 0.80 -1.19 19.55
N ILE A 86 1.44 -0.27 20.28
CA ILE A 86 1.95 0.99 19.72
C ILE A 86 3.00 0.71 18.64
N ILE A 87 3.98 -0.16 18.92
CA ILE A 87 5.02 -0.53 17.94
C ILE A 87 4.39 -1.22 16.72
N THR A 88 3.47 -2.15 16.94
CA THR A 88 2.74 -2.83 15.87
C THR A 88 1.97 -1.85 14.99
N PHE A 89 1.28 -0.88 15.61
CA PHE A 89 0.54 0.15 14.90
C PHE A 89 1.47 1.05 14.08
N LEU A 90 2.63 1.44 14.64
CA LEU A 90 3.65 2.21 13.92
C LEU A 90 4.20 1.43 12.72
N SER A 91 4.54 0.16 12.90
CA SER A 91 5.00 -0.73 11.82
C SER A 91 3.96 -0.83 10.70
N LEU A 92 2.68 -0.98 11.06
CA LEU A 92 1.58 -1.03 10.09
C LEU A 92 1.41 0.30 9.36
N ALA A 93 1.42 1.43 10.08
CA ALA A 93 1.29 2.76 9.49
C ALA A 93 2.42 3.07 8.51
N LEU A 94 3.65 2.61 8.80
CA LEU A 94 4.81 2.75 7.93
C LEU A 94 4.75 1.82 6.71
N SER A 95 4.20 0.61 6.85
CA SER A 95 4.14 -0.37 5.76
C SER A 95 3.35 0.10 4.53
N ILE A 96 2.26 0.85 4.75
CA ILE A 96 1.34 1.29 3.70
C ILE A 96 2.03 2.24 2.69
N PRO A 97 2.63 3.37 3.09
CA PRO A 97 3.35 4.23 2.16
C PRO A 97 4.59 3.54 1.57
N LEU A 98 5.27 2.70 2.36
CA LEU A 98 6.44 1.97 1.86
C LEU A 98 6.10 1.05 0.70
N ALA A 99 4.93 0.42 0.68
CA ALA A 99 4.51 -0.48 -0.39
C ALA A 99 4.55 0.13 -1.81
N TRP A 100 4.57 1.46 -1.91
CA TRP A 100 4.70 2.19 -3.17
C TRP A 100 6.15 2.39 -3.64
N ALA A 101 7.15 2.16 -2.79
CA ALA A 101 8.56 2.37 -3.11
C ALA A 101 9.04 1.54 -4.33
N PRO A 102 8.70 0.25 -4.49
CA PRO A 102 9.11 -0.52 -5.67
C PRO A 102 8.48 -0.01 -6.97
N LEU A 103 7.30 0.61 -6.88
CA LEU A 103 6.55 1.15 -8.00
C LEU A 103 6.98 2.57 -8.35
N ALA A 104 7.74 3.25 -7.49
CA ALA A 104 8.02 4.67 -7.63
C ALA A 104 8.79 5.01 -8.93
N ALA A 105 9.66 4.10 -9.39
CA ALA A 105 10.43 4.26 -10.62
C ALA A 105 9.54 4.43 -11.87
N ASP A 106 8.40 3.74 -11.90
CA ASP A 106 7.41 3.79 -12.98
C ASP A 106 6.85 5.20 -13.21
N TYR A 107 6.78 5.99 -12.15
CA TYR A 107 6.18 7.33 -12.15
C TYR A 107 7.23 8.43 -12.21
N TYR A 108 8.38 8.23 -11.56
CA TYR A 108 9.45 9.22 -11.54
C TYR A 108 10.12 9.41 -12.91
N VAL A 109 9.98 8.47 -13.84
CA VAL A 109 10.45 8.62 -15.23
C VAL A 109 9.81 9.81 -15.95
N TYR A 110 8.63 10.27 -15.50
CA TYR A 110 7.92 11.41 -16.07
C TYR A 110 8.34 12.76 -15.45
N ILE A 111 9.19 12.77 -14.42
CA ILE A 111 9.69 14.01 -13.83
C ILE A 111 10.82 14.58 -14.70
N PRO A 112 10.89 15.91 -14.91
CA PRO A 112 11.97 16.53 -15.66
C PRO A 112 13.36 16.22 -15.06
N PRO A 113 14.36 15.88 -15.89
CA PRO A 113 15.69 15.47 -15.43
C PRO A 113 16.47 16.59 -14.72
N GLN A 114 16.03 17.85 -14.82
CA GLN A 114 16.65 19.01 -14.16
C GLN A 114 16.29 19.12 -12.68
N MET A 115 15.31 18.35 -12.18
CA MET A 115 14.92 18.40 -10.77
C MET A 115 15.98 17.73 -9.87
N LYS A 116 16.34 18.43 -8.79
CA LYS A 116 17.30 17.92 -7.80
C LYS A 116 16.67 16.79 -6.97
N SER A 117 17.37 15.66 -6.82
CA SER A 117 16.85 14.45 -6.16
C SER A 117 16.36 14.67 -4.72
N TYR A 118 17.03 15.54 -3.94
CA TYR A 118 16.62 15.83 -2.57
C TYR A 118 15.26 16.56 -2.50
N ARG A 119 14.91 17.37 -3.52
CA ARG A 119 13.61 18.04 -3.57
C ARG A 119 12.50 17.04 -3.83
N ILE A 120 12.72 16.12 -4.77
CA ILE A 120 11.79 15.02 -5.05
C ILE A 120 11.59 14.20 -3.77
N PHE A 121 12.67 13.81 -3.10
CA PHE A 121 12.60 13.09 -1.84
C PHE A 121 11.79 13.82 -0.76
N LEU A 122 12.11 15.09 -0.47
CA LEU A 122 11.43 15.86 0.57
C LEU A 122 9.94 16.08 0.25
N VAL A 123 9.62 16.40 -1.01
CA VAL A 123 8.22 16.58 -1.44
C VAL A 123 7.45 15.27 -1.31
N THR A 124 8.01 14.15 -1.76
CA THR A 124 7.35 12.84 -1.65
C THR A 124 7.15 12.44 -0.20
N VAL A 125 8.18 12.53 0.65
CA VAL A 125 8.07 12.15 2.06
C VAL A 125 7.08 13.03 2.79
N PHE A 126 7.12 14.35 2.59
CA PHE A 126 6.19 15.28 3.23
C PHE A 126 4.74 15.04 2.76
N ALA A 127 4.52 14.97 1.44
CA ALA A 127 3.19 14.74 0.88
C ALA A 127 2.60 13.39 1.32
N ALA A 128 3.38 12.31 1.24
CA ALA A 128 2.94 10.99 1.68
C ALA A 128 2.66 10.94 3.19
N THR A 129 3.52 11.54 4.01
CA THR A 129 3.34 11.57 5.47
C THR A 129 2.08 12.34 5.85
N CYS A 130 1.89 13.55 5.29
CA CYS A 130 0.70 14.36 5.57
C CYS A 130 -0.58 13.67 5.10
N ALA A 131 -0.62 13.20 3.85
CA ALA A 131 -1.81 12.55 3.29
C ALA A 131 -2.20 11.28 4.06
N MET A 132 -1.23 10.41 4.34
CA MET A 132 -1.49 9.16 5.07
C MET A 132 -1.88 9.42 6.52
N SER A 133 -1.24 10.38 7.20
CA SER A 133 -1.58 10.71 8.59
C SER A 133 -3.02 11.20 8.73
N ILE A 134 -3.50 12.05 7.81
CA ILE A 134 -4.88 12.57 7.83
C ILE A 134 -5.88 11.42 7.69
N VAL A 135 -5.68 10.54 6.71
CA VAL A 135 -6.60 9.41 6.45
C VAL A 135 -6.54 8.35 7.57
N LEU A 136 -5.35 8.11 8.13
CA LEU A 136 -5.16 7.17 9.22
C LEU A 136 -5.83 7.66 10.52
N LEU A 137 -5.63 8.93 10.89
CA LEU A 137 -6.30 9.54 12.04
C LEU A 137 -7.82 9.56 11.87
N MET A 138 -8.30 9.83 10.66
CA MET A 138 -9.72 9.72 10.32
C MET A 138 -10.25 8.29 10.53
N GLY A 139 -9.52 7.28 10.05
CA GLY A 139 -9.87 5.87 10.23
C GLY A 139 -9.90 5.46 11.70
N VAL A 140 -8.95 5.94 12.52
CA VAL A 140 -8.94 5.74 13.97
C VAL A 140 -10.19 6.35 14.61
N GLY A 141 -10.52 7.61 14.28
CA GLY A 141 -11.71 8.29 14.80
C GLY A 141 -13.00 7.56 14.43
N LEU A 142 -13.18 7.15 13.17
CA LEU A 142 -14.35 6.36 12.75
C LEU A 142 -14.41 4.99 13.44
N GLY A 143 -13.25 4.41 13.75
CA GLY A 143 -13.16 3.20 14.55
C GLY A 143 -13.71 3.39 15.96
N THR A 144 -13.43 4.53 16.61
CA THR A 144 -13.97 4.81 17.95
C THR A 144 -15.48 5.03 17.93
N VAL A 145 -16.02 5.67 16.88
CA VAL A 145 -17.48 5.83 16.69
C VAL A 145 -18.20 4.49 16.63
N ILE A 146 -17.66 3.52 15.88
CA ILE A 146 -18.27 2.20 15.78
C ILE A 146 -18.12 1.42 17.07
N ALA A 147 -16.97 1.54 17.73
CA ALA A 147 -16.72 0.86 18.99
C ALA A 147 -17.62 1.38 20.14
N SER A 148 -17.98 2.67 20.12
CA SER A 148 -18.84 3.28 21.14
C SER A 148 -20.34 3.13 20.86
N SER A 149 -20.76 2.94 19.59
CA SER A 149 -22.17 2.88 19.20
C SER A 149 -22.59 1.51 18.66
N THR A 150 -23.35 0.76 19.48
CA THR A 150 -23.95 -0.52 19.07
C THR A 150 -24.93 -0.38 17.90
N HIS A 151 -25.65 0.74 17.80
CA HIS A 151 -26.55 1.03 16.69
C HIS A 151 -25.79 1.18 15.36
N LEU A 152 -24.71 1.97 15.34
CA LEU A 152 -23.91 2.15 14.11
C LEU A 152 -23.16 0.88 13.74
N ALA A 153 -22.65 0.14 14.73
CA ALA A 153 -22.05 -1.17 14.52
C ALA A 153 -23.04 -2.16 13.89
N ALA A 154 -24.30 -2.20 14.34
CA ALA A 154 -25.33 -3.05 13.76
C ALA A 154 -25.75 -2.60 12.36
N LYS A 155 -25.84 -1.29 12.11
CA LYS A 155 -26.30 -0.71 10.84
C LYS A 155 -25.29 -0.87 9.70
N TYR A 156 -24.01 -0.63 9.96
CA TYR A 156 -22.97 -0.61 8.94
C TYR A 156 -21.95 -1.76 9.04
N GLY A 157 -21.94 -2.49 10.16
CA GLY A 157 -20.98 -3.54 10.43
C GLY A 157 -19.56 -3.02 10.65
N SER A 158 -18.61 -3.95 10.75
CA SER A 158 -17.16 -3.67 10.93
C SER A 158 -16.37 -3.74 9.62
N SER A 159 -17.04 -3.83 8.47
CA SER A 159 -16.38 -3.82 7.17
C SER A 159 -15.77 -2.44 6.87
N PRO A 160 -14.63 -2.34 6.17
CA PRO A 160 -14.02 -1.03 5.86
C PRO A 160 -14.95 -0.08 5.12
N GLY A 161 -15.74 -0.60 4.16
CA GLY A 161 -16.74 0.21 3.46
C GLY A 161 -17.86 0.68 4.39
N GLY A 162 -18.34 -0.18 5.30
CA GLY A 162 -19.33 0.17 6.31
C GLY A 162 -18.81 1.22 7.30
N VAL A 163 -17.58 1.05 7.79
CA VAL A 163 -16.91 2.01 8.68
C VAL A 163 -16.83 3.38 8.06
N LEU A 164 -16.50 3.46 6.76
CA LEU A 164 -16.47 4.73 6.05
C LEU A 164 -17.87 5.34 5.91
N MET A 165 -18.91 4.53 5.76
CA MET A 165 -20.29 5.00 5.64
C MET A 165 -20.88 5.57 6.94
N THR A 166 -20.34 5.21 8.11
CA THR A 166 -20.76 5.83 9.39
C THR A 166 -20.47 7.34 9.40
N ALA A 167 -19.44 7.78 8.67
CA ALA A 167 -19.12 9.19 8.51
C ALA A 167 -20.23 9.99 7.82
N TYR A 168 -21.14 9.31 7.10
CA TYR A 168 -22.19 9.93 6.30
C TYR A 168 -23.61 9.68 6.83
N ASP A 169 -23.76 8.98 7.96
CA ASP A 169 -25.04 8.49 8.49
C ASP A 169 -26.10 9.59 8.68
N GLY A 170 -25.67 10.84 8.96
CA GLY A 170 -26.56 11.99 9.19
C GLY A 170 -26.77 12.91 7.98
N LEU A 171 -26.16 12.64 6.83
CA LEU A 171 -26.12 13.56 5.68
C LEU A 171 -27.12 13.20 4.56
N GLY A 172 -27.94 12.17 4.77
CA GLY A 172 -28.98 11.75 3.83
C GLY A 172 -28.45 11.54 2.40
N GLY A 173 -29.11 12.16 1.41
CA GLY A 173 -28.72 12.07 0.00
C GLY A 173 -27.34 12.66 -0.31
N PHE A 174 -26.92 13.71 0.42
CA PHE A 174 -25.60 14.31 0.23
C PHE A 174 -24.48 13.36 0.68
N GLY A 175 -24.69 12.64 1.80
CA GLY A 175 -23.75 11.63 2.27
C GLY A 175 -23.53 10.51 1.25
N LYS A 176 -24.59 10.08 0.56
CA LYS A 176 -24.51 9.11 -0.55
C LYS A 176 -23.69 9.64 -1.72
N PHE A 177 -23.85 10.91 -2.08
CA PHE A 177 -23.04 11.56 -3.12
C PHE A 177 -21.56 11.62 -2.75
N CYS A 178 -21.23 12.01 -1.51
CA CYS A 178 -19.87 12.00 -0.99
C CYS A 178 -19.25 10.60 -1.01
N ALA A 179 -20.02 9.57 -0.64
CA ALA A 179 -19.57 8.19 -0.69
C ALA A 179 -19.22 7.73 -2.11
N VAL A 180 -19.98 8.15 -3.13
CA VAL A 180 -19.66 7.87 -4.54
C VAL A 180 -18.35 8.56 -4.97
N ILE A 181 -18.10 9.80 -4.54
CA ILE A 181 -16.81 10.46 -4.79
C ILE A 181 -15.65 9.69 -4.15
N ASN A 182 -15.82 9.14 -2.93
CA ASN A 182 -14.82 8.28 -2.31
C ASN A 182 -14.56 6.99 -3.11
N VAL A 183 -15.58 6.43 -3.77
CA VAL A 183 -15.39 5.30 -4.69
C VAL A 183 -14.53 5.70 -5.89
N LEU A 184 -14.68 6.92 -6.42
CA LEU A 184 -13.79 7.43 -7.47
C LEU A 184 -12.34 7.54 -6.98
N ALA A 185 -12.09 7.86 -5.71
CA ALA A 185 -10.74 7.83 -5.13
C ALA A 185 -10.15 6.42 -5.09
N LEU A 186 -10.97 5.39 -4.85
CA LEU A 186 -10.53 4.00 -4.90
C LEU A 186 -10.21 3.56 -6.33
N VAL A 187 -10.97 4.04 -7.32
CA VAL A 187 -10.68 3.83 -8.75
C VAL A 187 -9.34 4.47 -9.11
N ALA A 188 -9.14 5.73 -8.71
CA ALA A 188 -7.91 6.49 -8.88
C ALA A 188 -6.70 5.78 -8.29
N ASN A 189 -6.79 5.30 -7.05
CA ASN A 189 -5.73 4.57 -6.35
C ASN A 189 -5.41 3.20 -6.97
N ASN A 190 -6.39 2.53 -7.57
CA ASN A 190 -6.22 1.20 -8.15
C ASN A 190 -5.64 1.23 -9.58
N THR A 191 -5.82 2.34 -10.30
CA THR A 191 -5.32 2.54 -11.68
C THR A 191 -3.78 2.44 -11.80
N PRO A 192 -2.97 3.15 -10.98
CA PRO A 192 -1.51 3.02 -10.96
C PRO A 192 -1.05 1.56 -10.79
N GLY A 193 -1.65 0.84 -9.84
CA GLY A 193 -1.32 -0.56 -9.58
C GLY A 193 -1.54 -1.46 -10.80
N ALA A 194 -2.66 -1.28 -11.51
CA ALA A 194 -2.95 -2.03 -12.74
C ALA A 194 -1.98 -1.67 -13.88
N TYR A 195 -1.65 -0.39 -14.03
CA TYR A 195 -0.72 0.11 -15.04
C TYR A 195 0.70 -0.43 -14.82
N SER A 196 1.23 -0.29 -13.59
CA SER A 196 2.55 -0.81 -13.19
C SER A 196 2.65 -2.32 -13.34
N MET A 197 1.60 -3.07 -13.00
CA MET A 197 1.59 -4.52 -13.20
C MET A 197 1.77 -4.88 -14.68
N GLY A 198 1.11 -4.14 -15.59
CA GLY A 198 1.30 -4.31 -17.03
C GLY A 198 2.75 -4.09 -17.48
N MET A 199 3.42 -3.07 -16.95
CA MET A 199 4.84 -2.80 -17.26
C MET A 199 5.78 -3.83 -16.66
N ASN A 200 5.51 -4.30 -15.44
CA ASN A 200 6.31 -5.34 -14.79
C ASN A 200 6.35 -6.64 -15.61
N PHE A 201 5.23 -7.03 -16.24
CA PHE A 201 5.22 -8.17 -17.15
C PHE A 201 6.11 -7.96 -18.37
N GLN A 202 6.14 -6.75 -18.93
CA GLN A 202 7.03 -6.43 -20.06
C GLN A 202 8.51 -6.42 -19.63
N MET A 203 8.81 -6.02 -18.40
CA MET A 203 10.19 -6.00 -17.86
C MET A 203 10.81 -7.40 -17.69
N ILE A 204 10.01 -8.47 -17.65
CA ILE A 204 10.53 -9.85 -17.68
C ILE A 204 11.32 -10.12 -18.98
N GLY A 205 11.00 -9.40 -20.06
CA GLY A 205 11.70 -9.46 -21.33
C GLY A 205 11.29 -10.65 -22.21
N GLY A 206 12.06 -10.89 -23.27
CA GLY A 206 11.80 -11.98 -24.22
C GLY A 206 10.47 -11.82 -24.96
N VAL A 207 9.61 -12.85 -24.90
CA VAL A 207 8.29 -12.84 -25.54
C VAL A 207 7.35 -11.84 -24.84
N PHE A 208 7.45 -11.69 -23.52
CA PHE A 208 6.59 -10.79 -22.76
C PHE A 208 6.85 -9.32 -23.11
N GLY A 209 8.09 -8.93 -23.43
CA GLY A 209 8.40 -7.58 -23.89
C GLY A 209 7.79 -7.20 -25.24
N LYS A 210 7.37 -8.17 -26.06
CA LYS A 210 6.75 -7.94 -27.38
C LYS A 210 5.24 -7.72 -27.30
N VAL A 211 4.61 -8.10 -26.19
CA VAL A 211 3.17 -7.98 -26.00
C VAL A 211 2.83 -6.54 -25.59
N PRO A 212 1.85 -5.88 -26.24
CA PRO A 212 1.41 -4.55 -25.85
C PRO A 212 0.96 -4.48 -24.39
N GLN A 213 1.37 -3.41 -23.69
CA GLN A 213 1.05 -3.18 -22.27
C GLN A 213 -0.46 -3.28 -21.96
N PRO A 214 -1.39 -2.74 -22.80
CA PRO A 214 -2.83 -2.87 -22.56
C PRO A 214 -3.32 -4.30 -22.33
N ILE A 215 -2.70 -5.29 -22.98
CA ILE A 215 -3.07 -6.71 -22.84
C ILE A 215 -2.73 -7.20 -21.43
N PHE A 216 -1.53 -6.91 -20.94
CA PHE A 216 -1.14 -7.28 -19.57
C PHE A 216 -1.93 -6.52 -18.52
N THR A 217 -2.23 -5.24 -18.74
CA THR A 217 -3.10 -4.45 -17.85
C THR A 217 -4.51 -5.06 -17.77
N THR A 218 -5.03 -5.56 -18.89
CA THR A 218 -6.32 -6.26 -18.94
C THR A 218 -6.27 -7.58 -18.19
N LEU A 219 -5.25 -8.41 -18.43
CA LEU A 219 -5.04 -9.67 -17.73
C LEU A 219 -4.92 -9.46 -16.21
N ALA A 220 -4.09 -8.50 -15.79
CA ALA A 220 -3.93 -8.09 -14.40
C ALA A 220 -5.28 -7.70 -13.77
N THR A 221 -6.09 -6.92 -14.49
CA THR A 221 -7.43 -6.52 -14.07
C THR A 221 -8.35 -7.71 -13.85
N VAL A 222 -8.42 -8.61 -14.82
CA VAL A 222 -9.26 -9.81 -14.73
C VAL A 222 -8.84 -10.66 -13.53
N ILE A 223 -7.54 -10.88 -13.33
CA ILE A 223 -7.02 -11.68 -12.22
C ILE A 223 -7.39 -11.04 -10.87
N TYR A 224 -7.07 -9.75 -10.66
CA TYR A 224 -7.36 -9.14 -9.35
C TYR A 224 -8.87 -8.98 -9.11
N ALA A 225 -9.69 -8.82 -10.16
CA ALA A 225 -11.14 -8.72 -10.05
C ALA A 225 -11.74 -10.10 -9.69
N ALA A 226 -11.28 -11.18 -10.33
CA ALA A 226 -11.66 -12.54 -10.00
C ALA A 226 -11.34 -12.88 -8.54
N CYS A 227 -10.10 -12.57 -8.10
CA CYS A 227 -9.71 -12.74 -6.71
C CYS A 227 -10.55 -11.87 -5.76
N ALA A 228 -10.88 -10.62 -6.13
CA ALA A 228 -11.73 -9.73 -5.34
C ALA A 228 -13.14 -10.31 -5.16
N MET A 229 -13.72 -10.87 -6.21
CA MET A 229 -15.05 -11.49 -6.20
C MET A 229 -15.06 -12.75 -5.34
N GLY A 230 -14.15 -13.69 -5.59
CA GLY A 230 -14.10 -14.97 -4.88
C GLY A 230 -13.71 -14.82 -3.42
N GLY A 231 -12.92 -13.80 -3.10
CA GLY A 231 -12.44 -13.58 -1.76
C GLY A 231 -13.29 -12.61 -0.92
N ARG A 232 -14.30 -11.93 -1.46
CA ARG A 232 -15.03 -10.82 -0.80
C ARG A 232 -15.43 -11.07 0.68
N ASP A 233 -15.75 -12.32 1.02
CA ASP A 233 -16.27 -12.72 2.34
C ASP A 233 -15.14 -13.06 3.36
N ARG A 234 -13.91 -13.35 2.90
CA ARG A 234 -12.76 -13.74 3.73
C ARG A 234 -11.51 -12.87 3.52
N LEU A 235 -11.51 -12.04 2.48
CA LEU A 235 -10.37 -11.23 2.09
C LEU A 235 -9.98 -10.24 3.17
N TYR A 236 -10.93 -9.71 3.94
CA TYR A 236 -10.57 -8.77 5.00
C TYR A 236 -9.68 -9.40 6.07
N GLU A 237 -9.95 -10.64 6.50
CA GLU A 237 -9.10 -11.37 7.45
C GLU A 237 -7.77 -11.80 6.83
N ILE A 238 -7.81 -12.28 5.58
CA ILE A 238 -6.60 -12.66 4.83
C ILE A 238 -5.69 -11.44 4.63
N PHE A 239 -6.25 -10.29 4.25
CA PHE A 239 -5.50 -9.06 4.03
C PHE A 239 -4.97 -8.43 5.30
N LYS A 240 -5.72 -8.46 6.41
CA LYS A 240 -5.20 -8.01 7.71
C LYS A 240 -3.88 -8.72 8.07
N SER A 241 -3.81 -10.00 7.75
CA SER A 241 -2.66 -10.84 8.07
C SER A 241 -1.56 -10.78 7.00
N PHE A 242 -1.90 -10.44 5.76
CA PHE A 242 -0.96 -10.39 4.63
C PHE A 242 -0.36 -8.99 4.39
N LEU A 243 -1.08 -7.92 4.71
CA LEU A 243 -0.62 -6.55 4.48
C LEU A 243 0.70 -6.22 5.20
N PRO A 244 0.94 -6.65 6.46
CA PRO A 244 2.23 -6.46 7.11
C PRO A 244 3.39 -7.13 6.37
N LEU A 245 3.16 -8.30 5.75
CA LEU A 245 4.20 -9.02 4.99
C LEU A 245 4.68 -8.22 3.78
N ILE A 246 3.77 -7.49 3.14
CA ILE A 246 4.13 -6.55 2.06
C ILE A 246 5.08 -5.50 2.62
N GLY A 247 4.78 -4.94 3.79
CA GLY A 247 5.66 -4.00 4.49
C GLY A 247 7.05 -4.57 4.76
N TYR A 248 7.14 -5.80 5.23
CA TYR A 248 8.42 -6.42 5.61
C TYR A 248 9.38 -6.50 4.43
N TRP A 249 8.94 -7.12 3.33
CA TRP A 249 9.83 -7.32 2.18
C TRP A 249 10.16 -6.01 1.50
N VAL A 250 9.22 -5.07 1.46
CA VAL A 250 9.47 -3.76 0.85
C VAL A 250 10.48 -2.96 1.68
N MET A 251 10.44 -3.08 3.01
CA MET A 251 11.46 -2.46 3.85
C MET A 251 12.85 -3.05 3.59
N MET A 252 12.97 -4.37 3.44
CA MET A 252 14.23 -5.03 3.04
C MET A 252 14.70 -4.51 1.67
N PHE A 253 13.80 -4.43 0.69
CA PHE A 253 14.08 -3.87 -0.63
C PHE A 253 14.59 -2.42 -0.56
N VAL A 254 13.92 -1.57 0.23
CA VAL A 254 14.32 -0.17 0.42
C VAL A 254 15.72 -0.09 1.04
N VAL A 255 16.02 -0.91 2.05
CA VAL A 255 17.35 -0.97 2.68
C VAL A 255 18.42 -1.36 1.64
N ILE A 256 18.21 -2.42 0.87
CA ILE A 256 19.15 -2.88 -0.17
C ILE A 256 19.40 -1.77 -1.19
N VAL A 257 18.33 -1.16 -1.72
CA VAL A 257 18.44 -0.09 -2.73
C VAL A 257 19.15 1.14 -2.15
N PHE A 258 18.83 1.50 -0.91
CA PHE A 258 19.44 2.64 -0.23
C PHE A 258 20.94 2.41 0.01
N GLU A 259 21.33 1.25 0.50
CA GLU A 259 22.74 0.91 0.74
C GLU A 259 23.53 0.79 -0.56
N GLU A 260 22.97 0.16 -1.60
CA GLU A 260 23.58 0.14 -2.94
C GLU A 260 23.83 1.56 -3.45
N HIS A 261 22.86 2.46 -3.28
CA HIS A 261 22.96 3.85 -3.72
C HIS A 261 24.00 4.65 -2.92
N VAL A 262 23.95 4.59 -1.59
CA VAL A 262 24.74 5.44 -0.68
C VAL A 262 26.16 4.91 -0.47
N VAL A 263 26.33 3.60 -0.32
CA VAL A 263 27.63 2.97 0.01
C VAL A 263 28.42 2.66 -1.26
N PHE A 264 27.79 2.02 -2.26
CA PHE A 264 28.52 1.49 -3.42
C PHE A 264 28.49 2.40 -4.65
N ARG A 265 27.38 3.10 -4.90
CA ARG A 265 27.18 3.89 -6.12
C ARG A 265 27.37 5.38 -5.98
N ARG A 266 27.50 5.92 -4.76
CA ARG A 266 27.67 7.36 -4.50
C ARG A 266 28.80 8.02 -5.30
N ARG A 267 29.88 7.28 -5.62
CA ARG A 267 31.02 7.78 -6.42
C ARG A 267 31.07 7.27 -7.86
N ARG A 268 30.39 6.16 -8.17
CA ARG A 268 30.43 5.50 -9.49
C ARG A 268 29.30 5.95 -10.42
N GLY A 269 28.15 6.34 -9.86
CA GLY A 269 26.96 6.67 -10.64
C GLY A 269 26.30 5.45 -11.30
N TYR A 270 25.41 5.72 -12.25
CA TYR A 270 24.73 4.72 -13.07
C TYR A 270 25.12 4.90 -14.53
N ASP A 271 25.58 3.82 -15.17
CA ASP A 271 25.84 3.82 -16.61
C ASP A 271 24.57 3.41 -17.37
N TRP A 272 23.88 4.42 -17.90
CA TRP A 272 22.66 4.24 -18.66
C TRP A 272 22.88 3.57 -20.02
N SER A 273 24.11 3.43 -20.52
CA SER A 273 24.37 2.72 -21.79
C SER A 273 24.28 1.20 -21.64
N GLN A 274 24.37 0.68 -20.40
CA GLN A 274 24.48 -0.75 -20.10
C GLN A 274 23.20 -1.34 -19.48
N TRP A 275 22.13 -0.54 -19.37
CA TRP A 275 20.92 -0.90 -18.63
C TRP A 275 20.23 -2.18 -19.11
N ASN A 276 20.34 -2.52 -20.41
CA ASN A 276 19.73 -3.71 -21.02
C ASN A 276 20.76 -4.78 -21.43
N CYS A 277 21.96 -4.74 -20.86
CA CYS A 277 23.04 -5.68 -21.17
C CYS A 277 23.23 -6.66 -20.01
N ARG A 278 22.62 -7.86 -20.10
CA ARG A 278 22.67 -8.89 -19.04
C ARG A 278 24.09 -9.15 -18.52
N ASP A 279 25.08 -9.19 -19.40
CA ASP A 279 26.47 -9.48 -19.05
C ASP A 279 27.16 -8.36 -18.26
N LYS A 280 26.62 -7.14 -18.30
CA LYS A 280 27.21 -5.97 -17.62
C LYS A 280 26.48 -5.58 -16.35
N LEU A 281 25.37 -6.25 -16.04
CA LEU A 281 24.59 -6.02 -14.83
C LEU A 281 25.13 -6.88 -13.67
N PRO A 282 25.03 -6.39 -12.42
CA PRO A 282 25.36 -7.22 -11.26
C PRO A 282 24.41 -8.41 -11.19
N LEU A 283 24.93 -9.57 -10.80
CA LEU A 283 24.14 -10.81 -10.69
C LEU A 283 23.05 -10.73 -9.61
N GLY A 284 23.22 -9.84 -8.64
CA GLY A 284 22.23 -9.61 -7.58
C GLY A 284 22.22 -10.72 -6.52
N ILE A 285 23.27 -11.55 -6.45
CA ILE A 285 23.36 -12.65 -5.50
C ILE A 285 23.47 -12.11 -4.09
N ALA A 286 24.27 -11.05 -3.88
CA ALA A 286 24.38 -10.40 -2.58
C ALA A 286 23.03 -9.84 -2.11
N ALA A 287 22.28 -9.19 -3.00
CA ALA A 287 20.95 -8.67 -2.72
C ALA A 287 19.95 -9.79 -2.40
N GLY A 288 19.96 -10.88 -3.19
CA GLY A 288 19.09 -12.04 -2.98
C GLY A 288 19.35 -12.74 -1.65
N VAL A 289 20.62 -12.99 -1.31
CA VAL A 289 21.00 -13.62 -0.03
C VAL A 289 20.66 -12.70 1.14
N ALA A 290 20.98 -11.40 1.06
CA ALA A 290 20.63 -10.45 2.11
C ALA A 290 19.10 -10.35 2.31
N PHE A 291 18.32 -10.39 1.23
CA PHE A 291 16.86 -10.42 1.28
C PHE A 291 16.32 -11.68 1.98
N LEU A 292 16.91 -12.86 1.73
CA LEU A 292 16.54 -14.10 2.43
C LEU A 292 16.91 -14.06 3.92
N ILE A 293 18.08 -13.49 4.26
CA ILE A 293 18.48 -13.27 5.65
C ILE A 293 17.52 -12.27 6.34
N GLY A 294 17.12 -11.22 5.62
CA GLY A 294 16.08 -10.29 6.04
C GLY A 294 14.77 -11.00 6.36
N TRP A 295 14.32 -11.93 5.52
CA TRP A 295 13.15 -12.75 5.80
C TRP A 295 13.30 -13.61 7.04
N ALA A 296 14.47 -14.21 7.28
CA ALA A 296 14.72 -14.92 8.53
C ALA A 296 14.54 -14.00 9.75
N GLY A 297 15.06 -12.77 9.68
CA GLY A 297 14.84 -11.72 10.68
C GLY A 297 13.38 -11.34 10.87
N ALA A 298 12.64 -11.15 9.77
CA ALA A 298 11.21 -10.84 9.82
C ALA A 298 10.39 -11.99 10.41
N ILE A 299 10.70 -13.24 10.05
CA ILE A 299 10.02 -14.43 10.57
C ILE A 299 10.21 -14.54 12.08
N VAL A 300 11.40 -14.28 12.62
CA VAL A 300 11.58 -14.37 14.08
C VAL A 300 10.89 -13.25 14.87
N GLY A 301 10.62 -12.11 14.23
CA GLY A 301 10.01 -10.92 14.84
C GLY A 301 8.55 -10.65 14.50
N MET A 302 7.95 -11.36 13.54
CA MET A 302 6.57 -11.08 13.13
C MET A 302 5.55 -11.57 14.16
N SER A 303 4.48 -10.80 14.32
CA SER A 303 3.31 -11.15 15.13
C SER A 303 2.07 -11.08 14.25
N GLN A 304 1.72 -12.22 13.65
CA GLN A 304 0.56 -12.36 12.75
C GLN A 304 -0.44 -13.38 13.28
N SER A 305 -1.67 -13.30 12.79
CA SER A 305 -2.77 -14.20 13.21
C SER A 305 -2.44 -15.69 13.05
N TYR A 306 -1.64 -16.04 12.05
CA TYR A 306 -1.27 -17.42 11.73
C TYR A 306 0.08 -17.84 12.31
N TYR A 307 0.92 -16.90 12.75
CA TYR A 307 2.25 -17.19 13.27
C TYR A 307 2.79 -16.04 14.12
N ILE A 308 3.32 -16.39 15.29
CA ILE A 308 4.00 -15.45 16.20
C ILE A 308 5.43 -15.92 16.40
N GLY A 309 6.39 -15.09 16.00
CA GLY A 309 7.82 -15.36 16.11
C GLY A 309 8.30 -15.38 17.56
N PRO A 310 9.40 -16.09 17.85
CA PRO A 310 9.95 -16.19 19.21
C PRO A 310 10.30 -14.82 19.81
N ILE A 311 10.85 -13.89 19.02
CA ILE A 311 11.19 -12.55 19.52
C ILE A 311 9.93 -11.72 19.76
N ALA A 312 8.90 -11.86 18.91
CA ALA A 312 7.60 -11.23 19.13
C ALA A 312 6.95 -11.70 20.44
N LYS A 313 7.00 -13.01 20.75
CA LYS A 313 6.48 -13.55 22.01
C LYS A 313 7.18 -12.97 23.24
N MET A 314 8.50 -12.79 23.16
CA MET A 314 9.27 -12.16 24.24
C MET A 314 9.01 -10.65 24.38
N ALA A 315 8.43 -10.02 23.36
CA ALA A 315 8.16 -8.58 23.31
C ALA A 315 6.65 -8.26 23.46
N GLY A 316 5.90 -9.06 24.23
CA GLY A 316 4.47 -8.84 24.45
C GLY A 316 3.60 -8.95 23.18
N GLU A 317 3.99 -9.83 22.24
CA GLU A 317 3.37 -10.01 20.92
C GLU A 317 3.46 -8.79 19.99
N ALA A 318 4.48 -7.94 20.18
CA ALA A 318 4.76 -6.84 19.26
C ALA A 318 5.15 -7.35 17.88
N ASP A 319 4.60 -6.76 16.82
CA ASP A 319 5.05 -7.01 15.46
C ASP A 319 6.34 -6.23 15.16
N LEU A 320 7.46 -6.95 15.24
CA LEU A 320 8.81 -6.47 14.97
C LEU A 320 9.35 -6.93 13.61
N GLY A 321 8.53 -7.63 12.80
CA GLY A 321 8.97 -8.25 11.55
C GLY A 321 9.58 -7.24 10.57
N LEU A 322 8.98 -6.05 10.48
CA LEU A 322 9.47 -4.95 9.64
C LEU A 322 10.86 -4.48 10.06
N TRP A 323 11.07 -4.27 11.35
CA TRP A 323 12.30 -3.71 11.91
C TRP A 323 13.45 -4.70 11.91
N LEU A 324 13.18 -5.95 12.32
CA LEU A 324 14.19 -7.01 12.31
C LEU A 324 14.57 -7.39 10.88
N GLY A 325 13.60 -7.46 9.96
CA GLY A 325 13.87 -7.68 8.55
C GLY A 325 14.77 -6.59 7.96
N ALA A 326 14.48 -5.33 8.26
CA ALA A 326 15.31 -4.20 7.86
C ALA A 326 16.72 -4.28 8.46
N GLY A 327 16.83 -4.49 9.77
CA GLY A 327 18.10 -4.52 10.49
C GLY A 327 19.02 -5.66 10.04
N PHE A 328 18.45 -6.86 9.82
CA PHE A 328 19.21 -8.01 9.33
C PHE A 328 19.67 -7.76 7.88
N THR A 329 18.80 -7.23 7.04
CA THR A 329 19.17 -6.88 5.66
C THR A 329 20.30 -5.85 5.65
N ALA A 330 20.20 -4.78 6.45
CA ALA A 330 21.19 -3.71 6.54
C ALA A 330 22.55 -4.20 7.06
N MET A 331 22.55 -5.16 7.98
CA MET A 331 23.78 -5.70 8.54
C MET A 331 24.52 -6.60 7.54
N PHE A 332 23.79 -7.42 6.78
CA PHE A 332 24.39 -8.46 5.93
C PHE A 332 24.58 -8.03 4.49
N PHE A 333 23.82 -7.07 3.95
CA PHE A 333 23.96 -6.65 2.56
C PHE A 333 25.34 -6.02 2.26
N PRO A 334 25.88 -5.07 3.05
CA PRO A 334 27.17 -4.46 2.75
C PRO A 334 28.35 -5.46 2.65
N PRO A 335 28.58 -6.38 3.61
CA PRO A 335 29.69 -7.33 3.49
C PRO A 335 29.48 -8.30 2.31
N LEU A 336 28.25 -8.79 2.07
CA LEU A 336 27.95 -9.66 0.94
C LEU A 336 28.22 -8.96 -0.40
N ARG A 337 27.87 -7.68 -0.51
CA ARG A 337 28.10 -6.88 -1.72
C ARG A 337 29.59 -6.62 -1.96
N VAL A 338 30.38 -6.38 -0.91
CA VAL A 338 31.85 -6.29 -1.03
C VAL A 338 32.45 -7.59 -1.54
N LEU A 339 31.97 -8.74 -1.06
CA LEU A 339 32.43 -10.06 -1.52
C LEU A 339 32.07 -10.28 -2.99
N GLU A 340 30.82 -9.97 -3.40
CA GLU A 340 30.39 -10.07 -4.79
C GLU A 340 31.27 -9.24 -5.73
N LEU A 341 31.57 -7.99 -5.35
CA LEU A 341 32.46 -7.12 -6.12
C LEU A 341 33.90 -7.65 -6.21
N ARG A 342 34.40 -8.35 -5.17
CA ARG A 342 35.75 -8.94 -5.17
C ARG A 342 35.84 -10.19 -6.06
N PHE A 343 34.85 -11.08 -6.00
CA PHE A 343 34.88 -12.34 -6.73
C PHE A 343 34.42 -12.21 -8.19
N ILE A 344 33.40 -11.39 -8.44
CA ILE A 344 32.70 -11.33 -9.74
C ILE A 344 33.20 -10.14 -10.58
N ARG A 345 33.85 -9.15 -9.94
CA ARG A 345 34.38 -7.91 -10.57
C ARG A 345 33.33 -7.16 -11.43
N ARG A 346 32.04 -7.38 -11.18
CA ARG A 346 30.89 -6.75 -11.85
C ARG A 346 29.91 -6.20 -10.84
#